data_AF-A0A3D3AK53-F1
#
_entry.id   AF-A0A3D3AK53-F1
#
_cell.length_a   1.000
_cell.length_b   1.000
_cell.length_c   1.000
_cell.angle_alpha   90.00
_cell.angle_beta   90.00
_cell.angle_gamma   90.00
#
_symmetry.space_group_name_H-M   'P 1'
#
loop_
_entity.id
_entity.type
_entity.pdbx_description
1 polymer ?
#
loop_
_entity_poly.entity_id
_entity_poly.type
_entity_poly.pdbx_seq_one_letter_code
_entity_poly.pdbx_strand_id
1 'polypeptide(L)'
;MKILKTDFISDTPVYNNEISQVRGFIGNLLKDNELFHNHTEDKLAYRYPLIQYKSIDRTISLIGINEGADALKEQASKINELILKDKTVLVKKIQMEEKEIEIKTTNSFQIFRFVSPYFSLNEKNYRLFQNAQSIQEKKEILDRILVGNILSFLKGVGIWVKDKIQADFFMKESKIVRFKTRNSTDLKVSLPQIFCSRTG
;
A
#
# COMPACT_ATOMS: atom_id res chain seq x y z
N MET A 1 -1.58 -5.53 -17.48
CA MET A 1 -2.08 -5.63 -16.09
C MET A 1 -3.20 -4.62 -15.93
N LYS A 2 -4.37 -5.07 -15.48
CA LYS A 2 -5.53 -4.18 -15.29
C LYS A 2 -5.45 -3.53 -13.91
N ILE A 3 -5.68 -2.22 -13.85
CA ILE A 3 -5.76 -1.45 -12.61
C ILE A 3 -7.04 -0.64 -12.61
N LEU A 4 -7.77 -0.66 -11.50
CA LEU A 4 -8.89 0.24 -11.24
C LEU A 4 -8.61 1.04 -9.98
N LYS A 5 -8.52 2.35 -10.12
CA LYS A 5 -8.53 3.28 -9.00
C LYS A 5 -9.96 3.75 -8.77
N THR A 6 -10.45 3.59 -7.54
CA THR A 6 -11.78 4.06 -7.13
C THR A 6 -11.63 5.03 -5.98
N ASP A 7 -12.00 6.29 -6.20
CA ASP A 7 -12.01 7.35 -5.19
C ASP A 7 -13.44 7.55 -4.68
N PHE A 8 -13.61 7.42 -3.36
CA PHE A 8 -14.87 7.66 -2.66
C PHE A 8 -14.85 9.07 -2.08
N ILE A 9 -15.54 9.99 -2.76
CA ILE A 9 -15.67 11.38 -2.34
C ILE A 9 -16.77 11.43 -1.28
N SER A 10 -16.36 11.74 -0.06
CA SER A 10 -17.21 11.78 1.12
C SER A 10 -17.45 13.20 1.63
N ASP A 11 -18.43 13.34 2.53
CA ASP A 11 -18.68 14.59 3.25
C ASP A 11 -17.59 14.97 4.26
N THR A 12 -16.88 13.97 4.78
CA THR A 12 -15.84 14.16 5.80
C THR A 12 -14.51 13.57 5.31
N PRO A 13 -13.36 14.25 5.54
CA PRO A 13 -12.05 13.71 5.18
C PRO A 13 -11.71 12.44 5.96
N VAL A 14 -10.92 11.57 5.34
CA VAL A 14 -10.36 10.36 5.99
C VAL A 14 -8.85 10.42 5.96
N TYR A 15 -8.22 10.28 7.13
CA TYR A 15 -6.78 10.38 7.32
C TYR A 15 -6.09 9.01 7.22
N ASN A 16 -4.78 9.01 6.98
CA ASN A 16 -3.98 7.80 6.82
C ASN A 16 -4.08 6.83 8.01
N ASN A 17 -4.19 7.34 9.24
CA ASN A 17 -4.34 6.54 10.46
C ASN A 17 -5.72 5.88 10.61
N GLU A 18 -6.70 6.26 9.80
CA GLU A 18 -8.06 5.71 9.81
C GLU A 18 -8.26 4.60 8.76
N ILE A 19 -7.30 4.42 7.85
CA ILE A 19 -7.40 3.44 6.75
C ILE A 19 -7.50 1.99 7.24
N SER A 20 -6.95 1.67 8.41
CA SER A 20 -7.15 0.35 9.03
C SER A 20 -8.61 0.10 9.41
N GLN A 21 -9.33 1.13 9.87
CA GLN A 21 -10.75 1.05 10.21
C GLN A 21 -11.59 0.95 8.93
N VAL A 22 -11.28 1.73 7.90
CA VAL A 22 -11.91 1.64 6.58
C VAL A 22 -11.79 0.23 6.01
N ARG A 23 -10.58 -0.34 6.02
CA ARG A 23 -10.35 -1.73 5.57
C ARG A 23 -11.17 -2.73 6.40
N GLY A 24 -11.22 -2.56 7.72
CA GLY A 24 -12.00 -3.44 8.60
C GLY A 24 -13.50 -3.39 8.30
N PHE A 25 -14.05 -2.18 8.13
CA PHE A 25 -15.46 -2.00 7.81
C PHE A 25 -15.81 -2.58 6.43
N ILE A 26 -15.06 -2.23 5.39
CA ILE A 26 -15.31 -2.72 4.02
C ILE A 26 -15.12 -4.24 3.94
N GLY A 27 -14.08 -4.78 4.58
CA GLY A 27 -13.84 -6.22 4.64
C GLY A 27 -15.00 -6.99 5.28
N ASN A 28 -15.64 -6.42 6.31
CA ASN A 28 -16.82 -7.02 6.93
C ASN A 28 -18.08 -6.86 6.07
N LEU A 29 -18.26 -5.68 5.46
CA LEU A 29 -19.39 -5.39 4.56
C LEU A 29 -19.40 -6.32 3.35
N LEU A 30 -18.21 -6.63 2.81
CA LEU A 30 -18.00 -7.46 1.63
C LEU A 30 -17.34 -8.79 1.98
N LYS A 31 -17.72 -9.36 3.13
CA LYS A 31 -17.15 -10.62 3.65
C LYS A 31 -17.34 -11.83 2.75
N ASP A 32 -18.29 -11.80 1.82
CA ASP A 32 -18.52 -12.90 0.87
C ASP A 32 -17.53 -12.87 -0.30
N ASN A 33 -16.70 -11.82 -0.42
CA ASN A 33 -15.68 -11.68 -1.45
C ASN A 33 -14.27 -11.66 -0.81
N GLU A 34 -13.54 -12.77 -0.97
CA GLU A 34 -12.20 -13.01 -0.41
C GLU A 34 -11.19 -11.91 -0.69
N LEU A 35 -11.31 -11.21 -1.83
CA LEU A 35 -10.39 -10.15 -2.25
C LEU A 35 -10.47 -8.92 -1.33
N PHE A 36 -11.60 -8.69 -0.65
CA PHE A 36 -11.79 -7.53 0.23
C PHE A 36 -11.32 -7.78 1.67
N HIS A 37 -11.40 -9.02 2.16
CA HIS A 37 -11.05 -9.35 3.55
C HIS A 37 -9.71 -10.07 3.70
N ASN A 38 -9.11 -10.63 2.62
CA ASN A 38 -7.77 -11.25 2.61
C ASN A 38 -7.52 -12.24 3.79
N HIS A 39 -8.58 -12.86 4.30
CA HIS A 39 -8.56 -13.78 5.44
C HIS A 39 -9.41 -15.00 5.10
N THR A 40 -8.75 -16.10 4.69
CA THR A 40 -9.37 -17.43 4.71
C THR A 40 -9.28 -17.99 6.12
N GLU A 41 -10.37 -18.53 6.63
CA GLU A 41 -10.71 -18.77 8.04
C GLU A 41 -9.65 -19.41 8.96
N ASP A 42 -8.57 -20.02 8.48
CA ASP A 42 -7.57 -20.63 9.38
C ASP A 42 -6.11 -20.59 8.88
N LYS A 43 -5.82 -19.84 7.81
CA LYS A 43 -4.43 -19.64 7.35
C LYS A 43 -4.27 -18.21 6.89
N LEU A 44 -3.20 -17.54 7.34
CA LEU A 44 -2.70 -16.34 6.68
C LEU A 44 -2.54 -16.70 5.20
N ALA A 45 -3.48 -16.26 4.36
CA ALA A 45 -3.32 -16.40 2.92
C ALA A 45 -2.09 -15.54 2.58
N TYR A 46 -0.95 -16.19 2.32
CA TYR A 46 0.28 -15.57 1.85
C TYR A 46 0.10 -15.11 0.39
N ARG A 47 -0.97 -14.38 0.11
CA ARG A 47 -1.33 -13.83 -1.20
C ARG A 47 -1.13 -12.32 -1.16
N TYR A 48 -0.61 -11.79 -2.26
CA TYR A 48 -0.46 -10.35 -2.41
C TYR A 48 -1.86 -9.70 -2.49
N PRO A 49 -2.14 -8.62 -1.74
CA PRO A 49 -3.46 -8.02 -1.72
C PRO A 49 -3.76 -7.33 -3.05
N LEU A 50 -4.72 -7.88 -3.78
CA LEU A 50 -5.18 -7.35 -5.08
C LEU A 50 -6.16 -6.19 -4.94
N ILE A 51 -6.68 -5.95 -3.73
CA ILE A 51 -7.40 -4.74 -3.36
C ILE A 51 -6.62 -4.04 -2.25
N GLN A 52 -6.23 -2.80 -2.51
CA GLN A 52 -5.45 -1.98 -1.59
C GLN A 52 -6.22 -0.75 -1.15
N TYR A 53 -6.14 -0.44 0.13
CA TYR A 53 -6.83 0.70 0.74
C TYR A 53 -5.82 1.81 1.03
N LYS A 54 -6.14 3.04 0.62
CA LYS A 54 -5.28 4.21 0.81
C LYS A 54 -6.12 5.44 1.18
N SER A 55 -5.51 6.37 1.92
CA SER A 55 -5.98 7.76 1.99
C SER A 55 -5.05 8.58 1.11
N ILE A 56 -5.58 9.16 0.03
CA ILE A 56 -4.84 10.03 -0.89
C ILE A 56 -5.53 11.38 -0.85
N ASP A 57 -4.80 12.42 -0.45
CA ASP A 57 -5.34 13.78 -0.28
C ASP A 57 -6.62 13.85 0.57
N ARG A 58 -6.67 13.01 1.61
CA ARG A 58 -7.81 12.83 2.55
C ARG A 58 -9.06 12.19 1.93
N THR A 59 -8.94 11.64 0.72
CA THR A 59 -9.97 10.86 0.03
C THR A 59 -9.67 9.38 0.20
N ILE A 60 -10.72 8.57 0.38
CA ILE A 60 -10.58 7.11 0.42
C ILE A 60 -10.38 6.62 -1.01
N SER A 61 -9.23 6.00 -1.27
CA SER A 61 -8.89 5.43 -2.57
C SER A 61 -8.69 3.93 -2.44
N LEU A 62 -9.47 3.14 -3.17
CA LEU A 62 -9.24 1.71 -3.33
C LEU A 62 -8.57 1.47 -4.69
N ILE A 63 -7.51 0.66 -4.69
CA ILE A 63 -6.81 0.22 -5.89
C ILE A 63 -7.05 -1.26 -6.07
N GLY A 64 -7.78 -1.63 -7.12
CA GLY A 64 -7.95 -3.01 -7.57
C GLY A 64 -6.94 -3.37 -8.66
N ILE A 65 -6.39 -4.58 -8.60
CA ILE A 65 -5.41 -5.12 -9.55
C ILE A 65 -5.96 -6.41 -10.16
N ASN A 66 -5.95 -6.52 -11.49
CA ASN A 66 -6.48 -7.67 -12.23
C ASN A 66 -7.89 -8.05 -11.73
N GLU A 67 -8.09 -9.25 -11.17
CA GLU A 67 -9.37 -9.69 -10.60
C GLU A 67 -9.87 -8.80 -9.45
N GLY A 68 -8.97 -8.15 -8.72
CA GLY A 68 -9.31 -7.14 -7.72
C GLY A 68 -9.91 -5.88 -8.34
N ALA A 69 -9.57 -5.54 -9.58
CA ALA A 69 -10.17 -4.44 -10.31
C ALA A 69 -11.62 -4.76 -10.70
N ASP A 70 -11.89 -5.98 -11.16
CA ASP A 70 -13.24 -6.44 -11.51
C ASP A 70 -14.14 -6.51 -10.28
N ALA A 71 -13.65 -7.09 -9.19
CA ALA A 71 -14.37 -7.15 -7.92
C ALA A 71 -14.68 -5.75 -7.36
N LEU A 72 -13.73 -4.81 -7.46
CA LEU A 72 -13.97 -3.44 -7.03
C LEU A 72 -15.04 -2.74 -7.88
N LYS A 73 -15.04 -2.96 -9.20
CA LYS A 73 -16.03 -2.40 -10.12
C LYS A 73 -17.45 -2.88 -9.79
N GLU A 74 -17.61 -4.14 -9.42
CA GLU A 74 -18.90 -4.74 -9.07
C GLU A 74 -19.42 -4.28 -7.69
N GLN A 75 -18.53 -4.19 -6.70
CA GLN A 75 -18.94 -4.01 -5.31
C GLN A 75 -18.90 -2.56 -4.82
N ALA A 76 -18.20 -1.65 -5.51
CA ALA A 76 -17.97 -0.29 -5.02
C ALA A 76 -19.26 0.49 -4.72
N SER A 77 -20.34 0.29 -5.49
CA SER A 77 -21.63 0.96 -5.27
C SER A 77 -22.31 0.59 -3.93
N LYS A 78 -21.92 -0.54 -3.34
CA LYS A 78 -22.41 -0.96 -2.01
C LYS A 78 -21.76 -0.17 -0.87
N ILE A 79 -20.66 0.53 -1.13
CA ILE A 79 -19.92 1.32 -0.15
C ILE A 79 -20.44 2.77 -0.20
N ASN A 80 -21.63 2.98 0.35
CA ASN A 80 -22.29 4.30 0.42
C ASN A 80 -22.08 5.01 1.77
N GLU A 81 -21.75 4.27 2.82
CA GLU A 81 -21.51 4.74 4.17
C GLU A 81 -20.38 3.90 4.80
N LEU A 82 -19.57 4.56 5.64
CA LEU A 82 -18.55 3.91 6.44
C LEU A 82 -18.71 4.35 7.90
N ILE A 83 -18.90 3.39 8.79
CA ILE A 83 -18.95 3.63 10.23
C ILE A 83 -17.55 3.41 10.79
N LEU A 84 -16.86 4.52 11.08
CA LEU A 84 -15.57 4.52 11.77
C LEU A 84 -15.81 4.76 13.27
N LYS A 85 -14.81 4.50 14.11
CA LYS A 85 -14.97 4.52 15.57
C LYS A 85 -15.56 5.82 16.11
N ASP A 86 -15.11 6.96 15.58
CA ASP A 86 -15.43 8.29 16.10
C ASP A 86 -16.31 9.11 15.14
N LYS A 87 -16.67 8.55 13.97
CA LYS A 87 -17.46 9.24 12.94
C LYS A 87 -18.11 8.30 11.93
N THR A 88 -19.20 8.77 11.33
CA THR A 88 -19.78 8.20 10.11
C THR A 88 -19.33 9.02 8.91
N VAL A 89 -18.93 8.35 7.84
CA VAL A 89 -18.50 8.98 6.58
C VAL A 89 -19.47 8.59 5.49
N LEU A 90 -20.19 9.56 4.92
CA LEU A 90 -21.15 9.31 3.85
C LEU A 90 -20.48 9.56 2.50
N VAL A 91 -20.50 8.55 1.63
CA VAL A 91 -20.01 8.65 0.26
C VAL A 91 -21.03 9.41 -0.58
N LYS A 92 -20.61 10.54 -1.15
CA LYS A 92 -21.45 11.39 -2.00
C LYS A 92 -21.26 11.08 -3.48
N LYS A 93 -20.05 10.69 -3.86
CA LYS A 93 -19.71 10.37 -5.24
C LYS A 93 -18.60 9.33 -5.28
N ILE A 94 -18.69 8.43 -6.25
CA ILE A 94 -17.64 7.47 -6.57
C ILE A 94 -17.03 7.89 -7.92
N GLN A 95 -15.71 7.99 -7.98
CA GLN A 95 -14.97 8.21 -9.22
C GLN A 95 -14.10 7.00 -9.51
N MET A 96 -14.19 6.49 -10.73
CA MET A 96 -13.46 5.30 -11.16
C MET A 96 -12.54 5.65 -12.34
N GLU A 97 -11.30 5.22 -12.26
CA GLU A 97 -10.30 5.35 -13.32
C GLU A 97 -9.69 3.98 -13.59
N GLU A 98 -10.02 3.41 -14.76
CA GLU A 98 -9.51 2.11 -15.21
C GLU A 98 -8.33 2.34 -16.16
N LYS A 99 -7.25 1.58 -15.98
CA LYS A 99 -6.07 1.61 -16.84
C LYS A 99 -5.56 0.20 -17.09
N GLU A 100 -5.13 -0.04 -18.32
CA GLU A 100 -4.24 -1.14 -18.63
C GLU A 100 -2.81 -0.65 -18.63
N ILE A 101 -1.99 -1.29 -17.79
CA ILE A 101 -0.58 -0.95 -17.64
C ILE A 101 0.26 -2.14 -18.08
N GLU A 102 1.23 -1.87 -18.92
CA GLU A 102 2.29 -2.80 -19.25
C GLU A 102 3.47 -2.61 -18.29
N ILE A 103 3.91 -3.68 -17.66
CA ILE A 103 5.09 -3.66 -16.80
C ILE A 103 6.27 -4.19 -17.61
N LYS A 104 7.29 -3.34 -17.75
CA LYS A 104 8.53 -3.64 -18.47
C LYS A 104 9.74 -3.19 -17.66
N THR A 105 10.85 -3.89 -17.84
CA THR A 105 12.15 -3.46 -17.39
C THR A 105 12.72 -2.41 -18.34
N THR A 106 13.56 -1.52 -17.81
CA THR A 106 14.23 -0.46 -18.57
C THR A 106 15.71 -0.48 -18.27
N ASN A 107 16.52 -0.09 -19.27
CA ASN A 107 17.98 0.01 -19.11
C ASN A 107 18.42 1.29 -18.36
N SER A 108 17.47 2.15 -18.00
CA SER A 108 17.69 3.38 -17.24
C SER A 108 16.84 3.40 -15.97
N PHE A 109 17.35 4.08 -14.93
CA PHE A 109 16.60 4.29 -13.70
C PHE A 109 15.38 5.16 -13.94
N GLN A 110 14.25 4.72 -13.39
CA GLN A 110 13.01 5.48 -13.34
C GLN A 110 12.84 6.04 -11.93
N ILE A 111 12.52 7.33 -11.83
CA ILE A 111 12.43 8.03 -10.54
C ILE A 111 10.98 7.98 -10.05
N PHE A 112 10.78 7.45 -8.85
CA PHE A 112 9.48 7.39 -8.19
C PHE A 112 9.51 8.07 -6.82
N ARG A 113 8.33 8.49 -6.37
CA ARG A 113 8.12 9.01 -5.02
C ARG A 113 6.97 8.26 -4.35
N PHE A 114 7.16 7.94 -3.08
CA PHE A 114 6.08 7.41 -2.26
C PHE A 114 5.04 8.49 -1.93
N VAL A 115 3.79 8.23 -2.28
CA VAL A 115 2.64 9.10 -1.95
C VAL A 115 2.17 8.93 -0.50
N SER A 116 2.49 7.79 0.10
CA SER A 116 2.21 7.44 1.50
C SER A 116 3.49 6.94 2.16
N PRO A 117 3.61 6.97 3.50
CA PRO A 117 4.78 6.45 4.16
C PRO A 117 5.06 4.97 3.79
N TYR A 118 6.34 4.64 3.56
CA TYR A 118 6.75 3.30 3.15
C TYR A 118 7.23 2.48 4.35
N PHE A 119 6.52 1.39 4.66
CA PHE A 119 6.79 0.52 5.80
C PHE A 119 7.67 -0.67 5.38
N SER A 120 8.95 -0.40 5.15
CA SER A 120 9.88 -1.36 4.54
C SER A 120 10.51 -2.34 5.53
N LEU A 121 10.62 -1.95 6.81
CA LEU A 121 11.37 -2.70 7.81
C LEU A 121 10.45 -3.64 8.61
N ASN A 122 10.58 -4.94 8.36
CA ASN A 122 10.16 -5.96 9.33
C ASN A 122 11.13 -5.99 10.53
N GLU A 123 10.80 -6.73 11.58
CA GLU A 123 11.61 -6.77 12.81
C GLU A 123 13.09 -7.13 12.55
N LYS A 124 13.35 -8.15 11.72
CA LYS A 124 14.71 -8.56 11.36
C LYS A 124 15.47 -7.44 10.62
N ASN A 125 14.84 -6.87 9.58
CA ASN A 125 15.42 -5.79 8.78
C ASN A 125 15.60 -4.52 9.60
N TYR A 126 14.72 -4.24 10.56
CA TYR A 126 14.84 -3.12 11.47
C TYR A 126 16.08 -3.27 12.36
N ARG A 127 16.31 -4.45 12.94
CA ARG A 127 17.53 -4.71 13.73
C ARG A 127 18.80 -4.52 12.89
N LEU A 128 18.83 -5.04 11.66
CA LEU A 128 19.95 -4.83 10.73
C LEU A 128 20.16 -3.34 10.42
N PHE A 129 19.08 -2.61 10.13
CA PHE A 129 19.13 -1.18 9.83
C PHE A 129 19.64 -0.34 11.01
N GLN A 130 19.24 -0.69 12.23
CA GLN A 130 19.69 0.00 13.45
C GLN A 130 21.15 -0.27 13.77
N ASN A 131 21.66 -1.47 13.44
CA ASN A 131 23.04 -1.88 13.69
C ASN A 131 24.01 -1.47 12.57
N ALA A 132 23.52 -0.89 11.47
CA ALA A 132 24.33 -0.40 10.38
C ALA A 132 25.21 0.79 10.84
N GLN A 133 26.50 0.71 10.53
CA GLN A 133 27.54 1.64 11.01
C GLN A 133 27.66 2.89 10.13
N SER A 134 27.11 2.86 8.91
CA SER A 134 27.20 3.96 7.96
C SER A 134 25.86 4.25 7.26
N ILE A 135 25.74 5.45 6.70
CA ILE A 135 24.60 5.83 5.83
C ILE A 135 24.56 4.93 4.59
N GLN A 136 25.74 4.56 4.08
CA GLN A 136 25.87 3.68 2.93
C GLN A 136 25.32 2.28 3.22
N GLU A 137 25.67 1.68 4.36
CA GLU A 137 25.10 0.38 4.78
C GLU A 137 23.58 0.45 4.95
N LYS A 138 23.07 1.52 5.55
CA LYS A 138 21.62 1.74 5.69
C LYS A 138 20.93 1.80 4.32
N LYS A 139 21.55 2.48 3.36
CA LYS A 139 21.06 2.58 1.99
C LYS A 139 21.03 1.21 1.31
N GLU A 140 22.11 0.43 1.39
CA GLU A 140 22.18 -0.91 0.79
C GLU A 140 21.12 -1.87 1.36
N ILE A 141 20.85 -1.77 2.67
CA ILE A 141 19.75 -2.50 3.31
C ILE A 141 18.40 -2.10 2.69
N LEU A 142 18.15 -0.79 2.55
CA LEU A 142 16.90 -0.28 1.97
C LEU A 142 16.75 -0.64 0.48
N ASP A 143 17.82 -0.58 -0.30
CA ASP A 143 17.86 -0.98 -1.72
C ASP A 143 17.46 -2.45 -1.86
N ARG A 144 18.07 -3.33 -1.07
CA ARG A 144 17.76 -4.77 -1.06
C ARG A 144 16.30 -5.03 -0.67
N ILE A 145 15.76 -4.29 0.29
CA ILE A 145 14.37 -4.43 0.72
C ILE A 145 13.41 -3.95 -0.38
N LEU A 146 13.71 -2.83 -1.03
CA LEU A 146 12.89 -2.32 -2.12
C LEU A 146 12.85 -3.30 -3.30
N VAL A 147 14.01 -3.84 -3.70
CA VAL A 147 14.08 -4.89 -4.73
C VAL A 147 13.24 -6.10 -4.32
N GLY A 148 13.38 -6.58 -3.08
CA GLY A 148 12.59 -7.71 -2.57
C GLY A 148 11.07 -7.45 -2.59
N ASN A 149 10.64 -6.23 -2.24
CA ASN A 149 9.24 -5.85 -2.25
C ASN A 149 8.68 -5.71 -3.68
N ILE A 150 9.47 -5.18 -4.62
CA ILE A 150 9.12 -5.14 -6.06
C ILE A 150 8.96 -6.56 -6.60
N LEU A 151 9.92 -7.45 -6.34
CA LEU A 151 9.85 -8.86 -6.77
C LEU A 151 8.65 -9.59 -6.14
N SER A 152 8.34 -9.31 -4.87
CA SER A 152 7.17 -9.87 -4.19
C SER A 152 5.86 -9.41 -4.83
N PHE A 153 5.78 -8.13 -5.22
CA PHE A 153 4.65 -7.60 -5.98
C PHE A 153 4.52 -8.30 -7.34
N LEU A 154 5.59 -8.33 -8.14
CA LEU A 154 5.59 -8.93 -9.48
C LEU A 154 5.12 -10.38 -9.43
N LYS A 155 5.68 -11.17 -8.51
CA LYS A 155 5.24 -12.55 -8.26
C LYS A 155 3.76 -12.61 -7.86
N GLY A 156 3.33 -11.71 -6.97
CA GLY A 156 1.96 -11.63 -6.49
C GLY A 156 0.92 -11.35 -7.58
N VAL A 157 1.31 -10.65 -8.65
CA VAL A 157 0.45 -10.35 -9.81
C VAL A 157 0.74 -11.23 -11.03
N GLY A 158 1.54 -12.28 -10.87
CA GLY A 158 1.82 -13.26 -11.93
C GLY A 158 2.81 -12.80 -13.00
N ILE A 159 3.62 -11.78 -12.73
CA ILE A 159 4.62 -11.25 -13.67
C ILE A 159 6.00 -11.80 -13.35
N TRP A 160 6.65 -12.34 -14.38
CA TRP A 160 8.00 -12.90 -14.30
C TRP A 160 8.98 -11.98 -15.03
N VAL A 161 10.03 -11.56 -14.32
CA VAL A 161 11.09 -10.73 -14.88
C VAL A 161 12.38 -11.54 -14.89
N LYS A 162 13.08 -11.55 -16.03
CA LYS A 162 14.38 -12.24 -16.19
C LYS A 162 15.56 -11.32 -15.87
N ASP A 163 15.39 -10.02 -16.06
CA ASP A 163 16.43 -9.03 -15.81
C ASP A 163 16.67 -8.82 -14.32
N LYS A 164 17.89 -8.43 -13.98
CA LYS A 164 18.25 -8.04 -12.62
C LYS A 164 17.65 -6.68 -12.30
N ILE A 165 16.75 -6.64 -11.31
CA ILE A 165 16.21 -5.38 -10.79
C ILE A 165 17.22 -4.73 -9.85
N GLN A 166 17.44 -3.44 -10.04
CA GLN A 166 18.26 -2.60 -9.17
C GLN A 166 17.40 -1.47 -8.59
N ALA A 167 17.76 -1.02 -7.40
CA ALA A 167 17.12 0.10 -6.73
C ALA A 167 18.18 1.08 -6.23
N ASP A 168 17.86 2.36 -6.25
CA ASP A 168 18.65 3.42 -5.65
C ASP A 168 17.75 4.24 -4.70
N PHE A 169 17.76 3.83 -3.43
CA PHE A 169 16.88 4.34 -2.41
C PHE A 169 17.44 5.62 -1.81
N PHE A 170 16.73 6.72 -2.00
CA PHE A 170 17.04 7.99 -1.35
C PHE A 170 16.08 8.26 -0.18
N MET A 171 16.60 8.25 1.05
CA MET A 171 15.82 8.58 2.25
C MET A 171 16.13 10.00 2.71
N LYS A 172 15.17 10.92 2.56
CA LYS A 172 15.33 12.30 3.05
C LYS A 172 15.03 12.43 4.55
N GLU A 173 13.97 11.77 5.02
CA GLU A 173 13.55 11.78 6.43
C GLU A 173 13.22 10.36 6.90
N SER A 174 13.26 10.13 8.21
CA SER A 174 12.74 8.93 8.86
C SER A 174 11.84 9.31 10.03
N LYS A 175 10.58 8.88 10.03
CA LYS A 175 9.66 9.05 11.18
C LYS A 175 9.33 7.70 11.79
N ILE A 176 9.17 7.64 13.11
CA ILE A 176 8.70 6.44 13.80
C ILE A 176 7.18 6.44 13.79
N VAL A 177 6.57 5.40 13.20
CA VAL A 177 5.12 5.16 13.31
C VAL A 177 4.88 4.01 14.28
N ARG A 178 3.90 4.17 15.16
CA ARG A 178 3.44 3.10 16.05
C ARG A 178 2.24 2.40 15.41
N PHE A 179 2.31 1.08 15.32
CA PHE A 179 1.17 0.24 14.95
C PHE A 179 0.71 -0.58 16.15
N LYS A 180 -0.61 -0.69 16.34
CA LYS A 180 -1.19 -1.71 17.20
C LYS A 180 -1.10 -3.06 16.50
N THR A 181 -0.27 -3.95 17.01
CA THR A 181 -0.34 -5.40 16.73
C THR A 181 -1.29 -6.07 17.71
N ARG A 182 -1.88 -7.23 17.34
CA ARG A 182 -2.77 -8.03 18.23
C ARG A 182 -2.11 -8.42 19.56
N ASN A 183 -0.77 -8.39 19.65
CA ASN A 183 0.02 -8.77 20.83
C ASN A 183 0.85 -7.62 21.43
N SER A 184 0.35 -6.38 21.40
CA SER A 184 0.92 -5.24 22.15
C SER A 184 2.45 -5.09 22.03
N THR A 185 3.01 -5.24 20.83
CA THR A 185 4.41 -4.93 20.57
C THR A 185 4.48 -3.76 19.60
N ASP A 186 4.99 -2.63 20.10
CA ASP A 186 5.23 -1.41 19.33
C ASP A 186 6.35 -1.68 18.30
N LEU A 187 5.98 -1.93 17.04
CA LEU A 187 6.94 -1.94 15.95
C LEU A 187 7.32 -0.51 15.61
N LYS A 188 8.59 -0.16 15.84
CA LYS A 188 9.21 1.08 15.36
C LYS A 188 9.56 0.90 13.89
N VAL A 189 8.93 1.65 12.99
CA VAL A 189 9.26 1.63 11.56
C VAL A 189 9.69 3.04 11.16
N SER A 190 10.86 3.18 10.54
CA SER A 190 11.35 4.43 9.96
C SER A 190 10.67 4.72 8.61
N LEU A 191 10.13 5.92 8.46
CA LEU A 191 9.43 6.35 7.25
C LEU A 191 10.30 7.19 6.32
N PRO A 192 10.67 6.71 5.12
CA PRO A 192 11.18 7.59 4.09
C PRO A 192 10.05 8.48 3.53
N GLN A 193 10.10 9.79 3.80
CA GLN A 193 9.34 10.79 3.07
C GLN A 193 10.24 11.41 2.00
N ILE A 194 9.88 11.31 0.72
CA ILE A 194 10.54 12.03 -0.36
C ILE A 194 9.59 13.14 -0.79
N PHE A 195 9.98 14.41 -0.65
CA PHE A 195 9.33 15.55 -1.30
C PHE A 195 10.36 16.27 -2.15
N CYS A 196 10.06 16.52 -3.42
CA CYS A 196 10.73 17.54 -4.21
C CYS A 196 9.69 18.34 -5.01
N SER A 197 9.83 19.66 -4.90
CA SER A 197 9.20 20.71 -5.70
C SER A 197 9.84 20.72 -7.10
N ARG A 198 9.07 21.07 -8.12
CA ARG A 198 9.61 21.33 -9.46
C ARG A 198 10.65 22.46 -9.38
N THR A 199 11.84 22.20 -9.90
CA THR A 199 12.64 23.23 -10.57
C THR A 199 12.90 22.70 -11.97
N GLY A 200 12.37 23.41 -12.97
CA GLY A 200 12.28 23.02 -14.37
C GLY A 200 10.98 23.57 -14.95
#